data_AF-A0A5J6MF53-F1
#
_entry.id   AF-A0A5J6MF53-F1
#
_cell.length_a   1.000
_cell.length_b   1.000
_cell.length_c   1.000
_cell.angle_alpha   90.00
_cell.angle_beta   90.00
_cell.angle_gamma   90.00
#
_symmetry.space_group_name_H-M   'P 1'
#
loop_
_entity.id
_entity.type
_entity.pdbx_description
1 polymer ?
#
loop_
_entity_poly.entity_id
_entity_poly.type
_entity_poly.pdbx_seq_one_letter_code
_entity_poly.pdbx_strand_id
1 'polypeptide(L)'
;MALHFTSEELAGRRARAVAMLQARGLDGLLIFRQESMFYLTGYDTFGYVFFQCLYLGADGRFFLLTRAPDLRQAQHTSVIDDIRIWVDGPEASPALELKAMLAELHLHNKRLGVEYEAYGLTGRNAMRLNAALEDFCKLEDASDLVSRLRLVKSPAEIVYVRQAAELADRALEEAHRTAGPGAFEGDILAAMQGVILRGGGDDPANEFIIGSGRDALLCRYFTGRRKLDPKDQLTLEFAGVYRHYHACLMRTIPIGEPLPGQLEMHKVAVEALEACKTALKPGRPIGEVFDAYARVCDAHGHRENRMNATGYSLGTTFAPNWMDWPMFYHGNPEPAVPGQVFFIHIIIFDSAKGVAMTNGQTVLVTEQGCEALSRMPVDLVVK
;
A
#
# COMPACT_ATOMS: atom_id res chain seq x y z
N MET A 1 -20.63 16.24 -2.92
CA MET A 1 -19.41 15.64 -3.49
C MET A 1 -18.51 15.27 -2.33
N ALA A 2 -18.19 14.00 -2.16
CA ALA A 2 -17.30 13.50 -1.12
C ALA A 2 -15.86 13.45 -1.65
N LEU A 3 -15.28 14.61 -1.96
CA LEU A 3 -13.87 14.70 -2.33
C LEU A 3 -12.99 14.78 -1.08
N HIS A 4 -11.84 14.10 -1.12
CA HIS A 4 -10.81 14.20 -0.08
C HIS A 4 -9.70 15.18 -0.42
N PHE A 5 -9.64 15.70 -1.64
CA PHE A 5 -8.68 16.71 -2.07
C PHE A 5 -9.40 17.85 -2.77
N THR A 6 -8.79 19.04 -2.77
CA THR A 6 -9.34 20.18 -3.49
C THR A 6 -9.32 19.89 -5.00
N SER A 7 -10.23 20.51 -5.75
CA SER A 7 -10.23 20.42 -7.21
C SER A 7 -8.91 20.90 -7.82
N GLU A 8 -8.24 21.87 -7.19
CA GLU A 8 -6.92 22.37 -7.58
C GLU A 8 -5.83 21.30 -7.41
N GLU A 9 -5.77 20.62 -6.27
CA GLU A 9 -4.82 19.54 -6.02
C GLU A 9 -5.00 18.41 -7.06
N LEU A 10 -6.24 17.97 -7.29
CA LEU A 10 -6.55 16.94 -8.28
C LEU A 10 -6.20 17.39 -9.72
N ALA A 11 -6.47 18.64 -10.06
CA ALA A 11 -6.08 19.20 -11.36
C ALA A 11 -4.55 19.25 -11.52
N GLY A 12 -3.81 19.63 -10.47
CA GLY A 12 -2.36 19.63 -10.45
C GLY A 12 -1.76 18.23 -10.64
N ARG A 13 -2.37 17.20 -10.03
CA ARG A 13 -1.99 15.79 -10.24
C ARG A 13 -2.17 15.37 -11.69
N ARG A 14 -3.33 15.68 -12.30
CA ARG A 14 -3.57 15.39 -13.73
C ARG A 14 -2.61 16.15 -14.64
N ALA A 15 -2.30 17.42 -14.35
CA ALA A 15 -1.34 18.19 -15.12
C ALA A 15 0.07 17.57 -15.10
N ARG A 16 0.52 17.07 -13.94
CA ARG A 16 1.81 16.33 -13.85
C ARG A 16 1.78 15.01 -14.62
N ALA A 17 0.68 14.27 -14.56
CA ALA A 17 0.51 13.04 -15.35
C ALA A 17 0.53 13.32 -16.87
N VAL A 18 -0.15 14.38 -17.31
CA VAL A 18 -0.13 14.85 -18.70
C VAL A 18 1.29 15.21 -19.14
N ALA A 19 2.05 15.95 -18.31
CA ALA A 19 3.44 16.29 -18.62
C ALA A 19 4.31 15.03 -18.76
N MET A 20 4.11 14.00 -17.93
CA MET A 20 4.81 12.72 -18.05
C MET A 20 4.44 11.96 -19.35
N LEU A 21 3.17 11.98 -19.74
CA LEU A 21 2.72 11.39 -21.01
C LEU A 21 3.41 12.06 -22.20
N GLN A 22 3.40 13.41 -22.22
CA GLN A 22 4.04 14.20 -23.27
C GLN A 22 5.55 13.92 -23.32
N ALA A 23 6.23 13.85 -22.17
CA ALA A 23 7.66 13.54 -22.10
C ALA A 23 8.01 12.13 -22.62
N ARG A 24 7.10 11.15 -22.47
CA ARG A 24 7.26 9.78 -23.01
C ARG A 24 6.81 9.64 -24.47
N GLY A 25 6.22 10.68 -25.06
CA GLY A 25 5.65 10.62 -26.40
C GLY A 25 4.41 9.72 -26.49
N LEU A 26 3.64 9.65 -25.40
CA LEU A 26 2.35 8.97 -25.31
C LEU A 26 1.22 9.97 -25.57
N ASP A 27 0.23 9.57 -26.37
CA ASP A 27 -0.98 10.36 -26.63
C ASP A 27 -2.03 10.21 -25.51
N GLY A 28 -1.91 9.18 -24.66
CA GLY A 28 -2.80 8.97 -23.51
C GLY A 28 -2.46 7.72 -22.70
N LEU A 29 -3.20 7.53 -21.61
CA LEU A 29 -3.06 6.42 -20.67
C LEU A 29 -4.42 5.74 -20.45
N LEU A 30 -4.42 4.40 -20.54
CA LEU A 30 -5.52 3.54 -20.10
C LEU A 30 -5.22 3.09 -18.67
N ILE A 31 -5.92 3.70 -17.72
CA ILE A 31 -5.72 3.53 -16.29
C ILE A 31 -6.72 2.49 -15.81
N PHE A 32 -6.23 1.42 -15.19
CA PHE A 32 -7.03 0.32 -14.64
C PHE A 32 -6.83 0.16 -13.13
N ARG A 33 -5.77 0.74 -12.60
CA ARG A 33 -5.42 0.68 -11.17
C ARG A 33 -6.30 1.64 -10.39
N GLN A 34 -7.01 1.14 -9.39
CA GLN A 34 -7.99 1.91 -8.61
C GLN A 34 -7.33 3.10 -7.89
N GLU A 35 -6.18 2.88 -7.27
CA GLU A 35 -5.42 3.93 -6.59
C GLU A 35 -4.91 5.02 -7.55
N SER A 36 -4.65 4.69 -8.82
CA SER A 36 -4.32 5.69 -9.84
C SER A 36 -5.53 6.55 -10.20
N MET A 37 -6.71 5.93 -10.37
CA MET A 37 -7.95 6.66 -10.62
C MET A 37 -8.31 7.57 -9.45
N PHE A 38 -8.25 7.04 -8.22
CA PHE A 38 -8.49 7.79 -6.99
C PHE A 38 -7.51 8.97 -6.85
N TYR A 39 -6.20 8.73 -7.05
CA TYR A 39 -5.19 9.78 -6.95
C TYR A 39 -5.46 10.94 -7.90
N LEU A 40 -5.82 10.65 -9.15
CA LEU A 40 -5.99 11.67 -10.20
C LEU A 40 -7.35 12.36 -10.16
N THR A 41 -8.40 11.71 -9.64
CA THR A 41 -9.78 12.19 -9.81
C THR A 41 -10.63 12.20 -8.53
N GLY A 42 -10.18 11.54 -7.47
CA GLY A 42 -10.98 11.24 -6.28
C GLY A 42 -11.87 10.01 -6.40
N TYR A 43 -12.00 9.41 -7.59
CA TYR A 43 -12.89 8.28 -7.81
C TYR A 43 -12.61 7.12 -6.86
N ASP A 44 -13.57 6.87 -5.98
CA ASP A 44 -13.50 5.91 -4.89
C ASP A 44 -14.55 4.81 -5.10
N THR A 45 -14.08 3.58 -5.30
CA THR A 45 -14.92 2.39 -5.47
C THR A 45 -14.13 1.11 -5.17
N PHE A 46 -14.86 0.03 -4.85
CA PHE A 46 -14.34 -1.35 -4.90
C PHE A 46 -14.75 -2.10 -6.19
N GLY A 47 -15.44 -1.42 -7.12
CA GLY A 47 -15.95 -1.96 -8.39
C GLY A 47 -14.88 -2.37 -9.40
N TYR A 48 -13.60 -2.08 -9.13
CA TYR A 48 -12.44 -2.45 -9.97
C TYR A 48 -12.22 -3.96 -10.11
N VAL A 49 -12.98 -4.80 -9.38
CA VAL A 49 -13.04 -6.25 -9.63
C VAL A 49 -13.68 -6.60 -10.99
N PHE A 50 -14.32 -5.62 -11.64
CA PHE A 50 -14.81 -5.70 -13.01
C PHE A 50 -14.05 -4.73 -13.92
N PHE A 51 -14.26 -4.87 -15.24
CA PHE A 51 -13.64 -3.97 -16.21
C PHE A 51 -14.12 -2.53 -15.99
N GLN A 52 -13.19 -1.66 -15.63
CA GLN A 52 -13.38 -0.21 -15.68
C GLN A 52 -12.07 0.42 -16.12
N CYS A 53 -12.15 1.50 -16.90
CA CYS A 53 -10.99 2.17 -17.46
C CYS A 53 -11.20 3.67 -17.41
N LEU A 54 -10.28 4.36 -16.75
CA LEU A 54 -10.14 5.81 -16.84
C LEU A 54 -9.16 6.08 -17.98
N TYR A 55 -9.60 6.80 -19.00
CA TYR A 55 -8.69 7.32 -20.02
C TYR A 55 -8.21 8.71 -19.59
N LEU A 56 -6.91 8.99 -19.69
CA LEU A 56 -6.34 10.33 -19.59
C LEU A 56 -5.48 10.63 -20.82
N GLY A 57 -5.87 11.62 -21.61
CA GLY A 57 -5.14 12.06 -22.80
C GLY A 57 -4.00 13.02 -22.46
N ALA A 58 -2.97 13.05 -23.32
CA ALA A 58 -1.88 14.03 -23.24
C ALA A 58 -2.33 15.48 -23.53
N ASP A 59 -3.59 15.66 -23.96
CA ASP A 59 -4.27 16.95 -24.11
C ASP A 59 -5.13 17.33 -22.87
N GLY A 60 -5.13 16.49 -21.84
CA GLY A 60 -5.86 16.70 -20.59
C GLY A 60 -7.31 16.26 -20.61
N ARG A 61 -7.86 15.76 -21.72
CA ARG A 61 -9.20 15.15 -21.74
C ARG A 61 -9.19 13.82 -20.99
N PHE A 62 -10.25 13.51 -20.25
CA PHE A 62 -10.39 12.24 -19.56
C PHE A 62 -11.86 11.81 -19.46
N PHE A 63 -12.09 10.51 -19.45
CA PHE A 63 -13.41 9.89 -19.27
C PHE A 63 -13.26 8.60 -18.47
N LEU A 64 -14.34 8.15 -17.85
CA LEU A 64 -14.43 6.84 -17.20
C LEU A 64 -15.41 5.94 -17.95
N LEU A 65 -14.96 4.76 -18.35
CA LEU A 65 -15.83 3.64 -18.74
C LEU A 65 -15.97 2.71 -17.54
N THR A 66 -17.18 2.56 -17.02
CA THR A 66 -17.49 1.71 -15.86
C THR A 66 -18.87 1.05 -15.98
N ARG A 67 -19.39 0.48 -14.90
CA ARG A 67 -20.69 -0.22 -14.85
C ARG A 67 -21.75 0.61 -14.14
N ALA A 68 -23.01 0.24 -14.34
CA ALA A 68 -24.16 0.92 -13.75
C ALA A 68 -24.10 1.07 -12.21
N PRO A 69 -23.60 0.09 -11.42
CA PRO A 69 -23.42 0.25 -9.98
C PRO A 69 -22.47 1.38 -9.59
N ASP A 70 -21.46 1.65 -10.41
CA ASP A 70 -20.40 2.62 -10.13
C ASP A 70 -20.72 4.05 -10.61
N LEU A 71 -21.81 4.24 -11.38
CA LEU A 71 -22.17 5.57 -11.90
C LEU A 71 -22.33 6.62 -10.80
N ARG A 72 -23.11 6.28 -9.75
CA ARG A 72 -23.37 7.21 -8.65
C ARG A 72 -22.13 7.40 -7.77
N GLN A 73 -21.32 6.37 -7.64
CA GLN A 73 -20.03 6.43 -6.95
C GLN A 73 -19.12 7.44 -7.65
N ALA A 74 -18.90 7.29 -8.94
CA ALA A 74 -18.11 8.23 -9.75
C ALA A 74 -18.63 9.68 -9.64
N GLN A 75 -19.94 9.89 -9.78
CA GLN A 75 -20.56 11.22 -9.65
C GLN A 75 -20.40 11.84 -8.25
N HIS A 76 -20.34 11.02 -7.20
CA HIS A 76 -20.30 11.50 -5.83
C HIS A 76 -18.87 11.73 -5.33
N THR A 77 -17.93 10.86 -5.70
CA THR A 77 -16.58 10.79 -5.13
C THR A 77 -15.50 11.36 -6.04
N SER A 78 -15.81 11.69 -7.30
CA SER A 78 -14.81 12.15 -8.26
C SER A 78 -15.13 13.49 -8.91
N VAL A 79 -14.15 14.01 -9.65
CA VAL A 79 -14.30 15.16 -10.57
C VAL A 79 -14.56 14.73 -12.02
N ILE A 80 -15.00 13.49 -12.24
CA ILE A 80 -15.23 12.94 -13.58
C ILE A 80 -16.64 13.29 -14.04
N ASP A 81 -16.73 14.09 -15.09
CA ASP A 81 -18.01 14.47 -15.71
C ASP A 81 -18.43 13.49 -16.82
N ASP A 82 -17.47 13.03 -17.64
CA ASP A 82 -17.74 12.05 -18.70
C ASP A 82 -17.63 10.62 -18.18
N ILE A 83 -18.77 10.08 -17.75
CA ILE A 83 -18.90 8.71 -17.24
C ILE A 83 -19.78 7.91 -18.20
N ARG A 84 -19.21 6.88 -18.83
CA ARG A 84 -19.92 5.95 -19.72
C ARG A 84 -20.11 4.61 -19.05
N ILE A 85 -21.26 4.01 -19.33
CA ILE A 85 -21.68 2.76 -18.73
C ILE A 85 -21.74 1.68 -19.80
N TRP A 86 -20.89 0.67 -19.67
CA TRP A 86 -21.04 -0.56 -20.45
C TRP A 86 -22.06 -1.48 -19.79
N VAL A 87 -22.72 -2.30 -20.62
CA VAL A 87 -23.86 -3.12 -20.20
C VAL A 87 -23.46 -4.58 -20.06
N ASP A 88 -23.80 -5.18 -18.93
CA ASP A 88 -23.58 -6.61 -18.70
C ASP A 88 -24.41 -7.48 -19.65
N GLY A 89 -23.80 -8.52 -20.19
CA GLY A 89 -24.45 -9.46 -21.08
C GLY A 89 -23.50 -10.56 -21.56
N PRO A 90 -24.01 -11.67 -22.11
CA PRO A 90 -23.18 -12.77 -22.61
C PRO A 90 -22.23 -12.32 -23.73
N GLU A 91 -22.66 -11.34 -24.54
CA GLU A 91 -21.89 -10.75 -25.64
C GLU A 91 -21.19 -9.43 -25.25
N ALA A 92 -21.20 -9.05 -23.97
CA ALA A 92 -20.61 -7.80 -23.52
C ALA A 92 -19.09 -7.79 -23.74
N SER A 93 -18.62 -6.72 -24.39
CA SER A 93 -17.19 -6.52 -24.66
C SER A 93 -16.81 -5.09 -24.33
N PRO A 94 -16.55 -4.78 -23.05
CA PRO A 94 -16.18 -3.42 -22.64
C PRO A 94 -14.87 -2.94 -23.27
N ALA A 95 -14.01 -3.85 -23.74
CA ALA A 95 -12.82 -3.50 -24.53
C ALA A 95 -13.19 -2.93 -25.92
N LEU A 96 -14.23 -3.45 -26.58
CA LEU A 96 -14.71 -2.90 -27.86
C LEU A 96 -15.47 -1.59 -27.67
N GLU A 97 -16.21 -1.46 -26.56
CA GLU A 97 -16.85 -0.18 -26.19
C GLU A 97 -15.80 0.89 -25.89
N LEU A 98 -14.73 0.53 -25.15
CA LEU A 98 -13.58 1.41 -24.95
C LEU A 98 -12.95 1.82 -26.28
N LYS A 99 -12.74 0.90 -27.22
CA LYS A 99 -12.23 1.22 -28.57
C LYS A 99 -13.11 2.25 -29.27
N ALA A 100 -14.43 2.09 -29.22
CA ALA A 100 -15.36 3.04 -29.84
C ALA A 100 -15.22 4.44 -29.22
N MET A 101 -15.12 4.54 -27.89
CA MET A 101 -14.88 5.81 -27.20
C MET A 101 -13.55 6.45 -27.57
N LEU A 102 -12.47 5.66 -27.67
CA LEU A 102 -11.18 6.15 -28.12
C LEU A 102 -11.23 6.65 -29.58
N ALA A 103 -12.09 6.06 -30.41
CA ALA A 103 -12.31 6.49 -31.80
C ALA A 103 -13.01 7.85 -31.87
N GLU A 104 -13.97 8.14 -30.97
CA GLU A 104 -14.60 9.46 -30.81
C GLU A 104 -13.56 10.56 -30.50
N LEU A 105 -12.45 10.20 -29.85
CA LEU A 105 -11.34 11.11 -29.55
C LEU A 105 -10.26 11.15 -30.64
N HIS A 106 -10.47 10.48 -31.77
CA HIS A 106 -9.54 10.40 -32.91
C HIS A 106 -8.18 9.77 -32.55
N LEU A 107 -8.18 8.73 -31.72
CA LEU A 107 -6.96 8.04 -31.26
C LEU A 107 -6.47 6.90 -32.17
N HIS A 108 -6.93 6.85 -33.42
CA HIS A 108 -6.42 5.91 -34.42
C HIS A 108 -4.92 6.15 -34.68
N ASN A 109 -4.14 5.07 -34.75
CA ASN A 109 -2.69 5.07 -34.96
C ASN A 109 -1.88 5.85 -33.90
N LYS A 110 -2.48 6.10 -32.72
CA LYS A 110 -1.81 6.78 -31.61
C LYS A 110 -1.05 5.81 -30.70
N ARG A 111 -0.23 6.35 -29.80
CA ARG A 111 0.52 5.59 -28.80
C ARG A 111 -0.14 5.76 -27.44
N LEU A 112 -0.65 4.67 -26.86
CA LEU A 112 -1.30 4.69 -25.56
C LEU A 112 -0.53 3.83 -24.56
N GLY A 113 -0.32 4.36 -23.36
CA GLY A 113 0.13 3.59 -22.22
C GLY A 113 -1.00 2.76 -21.63
N VAL A 114 -0.68 1.62 -21.01
CA VAL A 114 -1.63 0.80 -20.26
C VAL A 114 -1.03 0.40 -18.91
N GLU A 115 -1.83 0.44 -17.85
CA GLU A 115 -1.44 -0.11 -16.55
C GLU A 115 -1.68 -1.63 -16.48
N TYR A 116 -0.76 -2.43 -17.03
CA TYR A 116 -0.86 -3.90 -17.00
C TYR A 116 -0.65 -4.53 -15.63
N GLU A 117 0.01 -3.84 -14.69
CA GLU A 117 0.18 -4.31 -13.31
C GLU A 117 -1.03 -3.99 -12.40
N ALA A 118 -2.17 -3.57 -12.96
CA ALA A 118 -3.38 -3.30 -12.18
C ALA A 118 -4.09 -4.60 -11.78
N TYR A 119 -4.43 -4.76 -10.50
CA TYR A 119 -5.22 -5.91 -10.02
C TYR A 119 -6.61 -5.99 -10.68
N GLY A 120 -7.20 -4.85 -11.05
CA GLY A 120 -8.48 -4.78 -11.76
C GLY A 120 -8.41 -5.20 -13.23
N LEU A 121 -7.21 -5.20 -13.84
CA LEU A 121 -7.00 -5.68 -15.20
C LEU A 121 -6.57 -7.15 -15.17
N THR A 122 -7.55 -8.04 -15.01
CA THR A 122 -7.28 -9.49 -15.08
C THR A 122 -6.58 -9.85 -16.40
N GLY A 123 -5.74 -10.90 -16.39
CA GLY A 123 -5.03 -11.33 -17.60
C GLY A 123 -5.95 -11.60 -18.80
N ARG A 124 -7.16 -12.13 -18.55
CA ARG A 124 -8.18 -12.30 -19.60
C ARG A 124 -8.65 -10.95 -20.18
N ASN A 125 -8.88 -9.94 -19.34
CA ASN A 125 -9.27 -8.61 -19.79
C ASN A 125 -8.14 -7.91 -20.54
N ALA A 126 -6.88 -8.07 -20.11
CA ALA A 126 -5.72 -7.57 -20.84
C ALA A 126 -5.62 -8.18 -22.25
N MET A 127 -5.81 -9.49 -22.39
CA MET A 127 -5.82 -10.15 -23.71
C MET A 127 -6.93 -9.61 -24.61
N ARG A 128 -8.14 -9.41 -24.06
CA ARG A 128 -9.28 -8.84 -24.80
C ARG A 128 -9.06 -7.37 -25.19
N LEU A 129 -8.48 -6.59 -24.30
CA LEU A 129 -8.08 -5.20 -24.56
C LEU A 129 -7.08 -5.13 -25.71
N ASN A 130 -6.02 -5.94 -25.64
CA ASN A 130 -4.97 -5.96 -26.65
C ASN A 130 -5.53 -6.36 -28.02
N ALA A 131 -6.33 -7.44 -28.08
CA ALA A 131 -6.98 -7.87 -29.32
C ALA A 131 -7.95 -6.81 -29.88
N ALA A 132 -8.70 -6.11 -29.03
CA ALA A 132 -9.59 -5.05 -29.49
C ALA A 132 -8.83 -3.87 -30.11
N LEU A 133 -7.65 -3.55 -29.57
CA LEU A 133 -6.87 -2.36 -29.91
C LEU A 133 -5.68 -2.60 -30.86
N GLU A 134 -5.38 -3.86 -31.21
CA GLU A 134 -4.21 -4.27 -32.02
C GLU A 134 -4.12 -3.49 -33.35
N ASP A 135 -5.21 -3.41 -34.11
CA ASP A 135 -5.28 -2.67 -35.38
C ASP A 135 -5.75 -1.21 -35.22
N PHE A 136 -5.80 -0.70 -33.98
CA PHE A 136 -6.34 0.63 -33.68
C PHE A 136 -5.28 1.60 -33.16
N CYS A 137 -4.49 1.19 -32.17
CA CYS A 137 -3.44 2.02 -31.57
C CYS A 137 -2.25 1.16 -31.12
N LYS A 138 -1.08 1.78 -31.00
CA LYS A 138 0.09 1.12 -30.43
C LYS A 138 0.02 1.21 -28.90
N LEU A 139 -0.04 0.05 -28.25
CA LEU A 139 -0.01 -0.05 -26.79
C LEU A 139 1.42 -0.24 -26.27
N GLU A 140 1.73 0.38 -25.14
CA GLU A 140 2.94 0.12 -24.36
C GLU A 140 2.61 0.04 -22.86
N ASP A 141 3.41 -0.70 -22.11
CA ASP A 141 3.27 -0.73 -20.66
C ASP A 141 3.70 0.62 -20.07
N ALA A 142 2.80 1.21 -19.27
CA ALA A 142 3.03 2.46 -18.55
C ALA A 142 2.57 2.35 -17.08
N SER A 143 2.61 1.15 -16.51
CA SER A 143 2.20 0.84 -15.13
C SER A 143 2.93 1.66 -14.06
N ASP A 144 4.10 2.20 -14.37
CA ASP A 144 4.91 3.01 -13.47
C ASP A 144 4.52 4.51 -13.46
N LEU A 145 3.79 4.99 -14.47
CA LEU A 145 3.61 6.43 -14.70
C LEU A 145 2.93 7.13 -13.52
N VAL A 146 1.75 6.67 -13.10
CA VAL A 146 1.03 7.26 -11.97
C VAL A 146 1.65 6.83 -10.63
N SER A 147 2.20 5.62 -10.53
CA SER A 147 2.89 5.13 -9.34
C SER A 147 4.07 6.03 -8.95
N ARG A 148 4.84 6.52 -9.93
CA ARG A 148 5.92 7.49 -9.69
C ARG A 148 5.41 8.83 -9.17
N LEU A 149 4.23 9.28 -9.60
CA LEU A 149 3.60 10.50 -9.06
C LEU A 149 3.12 10.31 -7.61
N ARG A 150 2.61 9.13 -7.28
CA ARG A 150 2.15 8.78 -5.93
C ARG A 150 3.29 8.58 -4.94
N LEU A 151 4.50 8.29 -5.41
CA LEU A 151 5.66 8.02 -4.56
C LEU A 151 5.96 9.20 -3.61
N VAL A 152 5.98 10.42 -4.12
CA VAL A 152 6.22 11.64 -3.32
C VAL A 152 4.88 12.27 -2.93
N LYS A 153 4.60 12.30 -1.63
CA LYS A 153 3.34 12.80 -1.09
C LYS A 153 3.31 14.33 -1.06
N SER A 154 2.19 14.90 -1.48
CA SER A 154 1.88 16.32 -1.26
C SER A 154 1.64 16.61 0.24
N PRO A 155 1.72 17.88 0.67
CA PRO A 155 1.37 18.25 2.04
C PRO A 155 -0.03 17.81 2.47
N ALA A 156 -1.01 17.85 1.54
CA ALA A 156 -2.37 17.40 1.81
C ALA A 156 -2.45 15.89 2.06
N GLU A 157 -1.64 15.08 1.35
CA GLU A 157 -1.58 13.64 1.57
C GLU A 157 -0.91 13.30 2.91
N ILE A 158 0.14 14.03 3.28
CA ILE A 158 0.85 13.82 4.56
C ILE A 158 -0.10 14.03 5.76
N VAL A 159 -1.07 14.94 5.67
CA VAL A 159 -2.12 15.09 6.71
C VAL A 159 -2.87 13.77 6.93
N TYR A 160 -3.25 13.09 5.86
CA TYR A 160 -3.95 11.79 5.96
C TYR A 160 -3.04 10.66 6.43
N VAL A 161 -1.78 10.65 6.01
CA VAL A 161 -0.79 9.68 6.51
C VAL A 161 -0.57 9.84 8.02
N ARG A 162 -0.47 11.08 8.53
CA ARG A 162 -0.34 11.32 9.98
C ARG A 162 -1.58 10.90 10.75
N GLN A 163 -2.77 11.17 10.23
CA GLN A 163 -4.02 10.69 10.83
C GLN A 163 -4.06 9.16 10.87
N ALA A 164 -3.65 8.49 9.79
CA ALA A 164 -3.53 7.04 9.72
C ALA A 164 -2.53 6.51 10.77
N ALA A 165 -1.39 7.18 10.96
CA ALA A 165 -0.40 6.80 11.96
C ALA A 165 -0.93 6.92 13.40
N GLU A 166 -1.68 7.98 13.72
CA GLU A 166 -2.34 8.12 15.03
C GLU A 166 -3.36 7.01 15.29
N LEU A 167 -4.10 6.59 14.26
CA LEU A 167 -5.03 5.46 14.35
C LEU A 167 -4.29 4.12 14.54
N ALA A 168 -3.13 3.94 13.89
CA ALA A 168 -2.28 2.78 14.11
C ALA A 168 -1.76 2.73 15.55
N ASP A 169 -1.33 3.86 16.11
CA ASP A 169 -0.88 3.95 17.51
C ASP A 169 -1.99 3.54 18.48
N ARG A 170 -3.21 4.05 18.25
CA ARG A 170 -4.39 3.68 19.05
C ARG A 170 -4.74 2.19 18.94
N ALA A 171 -4.61 1.61 17.75
CA ALA A 171 -4.79 0.18 17.57
C ALA A 171 -3.74 -0.63 18.36
N LEU A 172 -2.47 -0.20 18.37
CA LEU A 172 -1.44 -0.85 19.18
C LEU A 172 -1.74 -0.74 20.70
N GLU A 173 -2.23 0.41 21.15
CA GLU A 173 -2.67 0.61 22.54
C GLU A 173 -3.78 -0.37 22.93
N GLU A 174 -4.77 -0.59 22.06
CA GLU A 174 -5.81 -1.60 22.27
C GLU A 174 -5.23 -3.01 22.31
N ALA A 175 -4.32 -3.36 21.39
CA ALA A 175 -3.65 -4.65 21.41
C ALA A 175 -2.90 -4.89 22.73
N HIS A 176 -2.17 -3.89 23.22
CA HIS A 176 -1.52 -3.94 24.52
C HIS A 176 -2.51 -4.04 25.69
N ARG A 177 -3.69 -3.44 25.59
CA ARG A 177 -4.71 -3.53 26.64
C ARG A 177 -5.38 -4.90 26.69
N THR A 178 -5.59 -5.54 25.54
CA THR A 178 -6.37 -6.77 25.42
C THR A 178 -5.55 -8.05 25.37
N ALA A 179 -4.27 -7.98 24.96
CA ALA A 179 -3.39 -9.13 24.94
C ALA A 179 -2.98 -9.55 26.36
N GLY A 180 -2.91 -10.86 26.59
CA GLY A 180 -2.50 -11.47 27.85
C GLY A 180 -2.92 -12.95 27.90
N PRO A 181 -2.50 -13.70 28.92
CA PRO A 181 -2.90 -15.10 29.11
C PRO A 181 -4.41 -15.32 28.99
N GLY A 182 -4.83 -16.24 28.12
CA GLY A 182 -6.23 -16.61 27.91
C GLY A 182 -7.04 -15.68 27.00
N ALA A 183 -6.48 -14.55 26.57
CA ALA A 183 -7.16 -13.64 25.64
C ALA A 183 -7.34 -14.30 24.27
N PHE A 184 -8.48 -14.06 23.63
CA PHE A 184 -8.78 -14.58 22.29
C PHE A 184 -8.27 -13.62 21.21
N GLU A 185 -7.54 -14.13 20.22
CA GLU A 185 -7.00 -13.32 19.11
C GLU A 185 -8.07 -12.52 18.37
N GLY A 186 -9.29 -13.06 18.25
CA GLY A 186 -10.41 -12.36 17.62
C GLY A 186 -10.86 -11.11 18.40
N ASP A 187 -10.81 -11.15 19.74
CA ASP A 187 -11.17 -9.99 20.57
C ASP A 187 -10.10 -8.89 20.46
N ILE A 188 -8.83 -9.28 20.35
CA ILE A 188 -7.71 -8.36 20.10
C ILE A 188 -7.89 -7.67 18.75
N LEU A 189 -8.12 -8.43 17.68
CA LEU A 189 -8.40 -7.88 16.34
C LEU A 189 -9.59 -6.93 16.34
N ALA A 190 -10.71 -7.32 16.96
CA ALA A 190 -11.92 -6.52 17.03
C ALA A 190 -11.69 -5.19 17.77
N ALA A 191 -10.89 -5.21 18.84
CA ALA A 191 -10.54 -3.99 19.57
C ALA A 191 -9.69 -3.04 18.71
N MET A 192 -8.66 -3.58 18.03
CA MET A 192 -7.76 -2.84 17.15
C MET A 192 -8.51 -2.21 15.95
N GLN A 193 -9.27 -3.01 15.20
CA GLN A 193 -10.04 -2.50 14.05
C GLN A 193 -11.13 -1.53 14.53
N GLY A 194 -11.78 -1.84 15.65
CA GLY A 194 -12.83 -1.02 16.21
C GLY A 194 -12.35 0.40 16.57
N VAL A 195 -11.13 0.58 17.07
CA VAL A 195 -10.63 1.92 17.41
C VAL A 195 -10.28 2.75 16.18
N ILE A 196 -9.83 2.10 15.10
CA ILE A 196 -9.58 2.75 13.81
C ILE A 196 -10.90 3.28 13.23
N LEU A 197 -11.91 2.41 13.12
CA LEU A 197 -13.22 2.77 12.58
C LEU A 197 -13.91 3.85 13.44
N ARG A 198 -13.86 3.74 14.78
CA ARG A 198 -14.39 4.78 15.69
C ARG A 198 -13.63 6.11 15.57
N GLY A 199 -12.38 6.07 15.12
CA GLY A 199 -11.57 7.25 14.83
C GLY A 199 -11.86 7.90 13.48
N GLY A 200 -12.82 7.37 12.71
CA GLY A 200 -13.14 7.84 11.36
C GLY A 200 -12.19 7.32 10.29
N GLY A 201 -11.39 6.28 10.61
CA GLY A 201 -10.59 5.54 9.65
C GLY A 201 -11.41 4.55 8.83
N ASP A 202 -10.72 3.89 7.90
CA ASP A 202 -11.32 3.00 6.90
C ASP A 202 -10.80 1.56 7.07
N ASP A 203 -11.34 0.64 6.27
CA ASP A 203 -10.79 -0.71 6.15
C ASP A 203 -9.40 -0.68 5.49
N PRO A 204 -8.44 -1.50 5.96
CA PRO A 204 -7.15 -1.63 5.31
C PRO A 204 -7.21 -2.38 3.99
N ALA A 205 -6.33 -2.00 3.06
CA ALA A 205 -6.16 -2.67 1.78
C ALA A 205 -5.63 -4.12 1.89
N ASN A 206 -5.16 -4.54 3.06
CA ASN A 206 -4.81 -5.93 3.38
C ASN A 206 -5.31 -6.27 4.79
N GLU A 207 -5.57 -7.54 5.07
CA GLU A 207 -6.01 -7.94 6.41
C GLU A 207 -4.92 -7.71 7.47
N PHE A 208 -5.34 -7.49 8.71
CA PHE A 208 -4.41 -7.47 9.84
C PHE A 208 -3.81 -8.86 10.04
N ILE A 209 -2.48 -8.91 10.08
CA ILE A 209 -1.75 -10.14 10.34
C ILE A 209 -1.66 -10.29 11.85
N ILE A 210 -2.23 -11.38 12.35
CA ILE A 210 -2.15 -11.80 13.74
C ILE A 210 -1.82 -13.28 13.80
N GLY A 211 -0.87 -13.64 14.67
CA GLY A 211 -0.55 -15.02 14.96
C GLY A 211 0.10 -15.17 16.32
N SER A 212 -0.33 -16.17 17.08
CA SER A 212 0.24 -16.51 18.38
C SER A 212 0.86 -17.90 18.44
N GLY A 213 1.71 -18.14 19.44
CA GLY A 213 2.40 -19.40 19.64
C GLY A 213 3.34 -19.68 18.49
N ARG A 214 3.15 -20.85 17.86
CA ARG A 214 3.88 -21.21 16.64
C ARG A 214 3.49 -20.33 15.44
N ASP A 215 2.27 -19.80 15.44
CA ASP A 215 1.72 -19.05 14.30
C ASP A 215 2.22 -17.59 14.31
N ALA A 216 2.91 -17.15 15.36
CA ALA A 216 3.63 -15.87 15.41
C ALA A 216 4.78 -15.75 14.38
N LEU A 217 5.18 -16.87 13.78
CA LEU A 217 6.17 -16.97 12.70
C LEU A 217 5.56 -16.81 11.29
N LEU A 218 4.27 -16.47 11.19
CA LEU A 218 3.60 -16.24 9.91
C LEU A 218 3.59 -14.75 9.55
N CYS A 219 4.03 -14.42 8.32
CA CYS A 219 4.00 -13.06 7.78
C CYS A 219 2.69 -12.72 7.03
N ARG A 220 1.68 -13.59 7.07
CA ARG A 220 0.46 -13.45 6.26
C ARG A 220 -0.76 -13.85 7.07
N TYR A 221 -1.90 -13.27 6.70
CA TYR A 221 -3.19 -13.60 7.29
C TYR A 221 -3.58 -15.07 7.02
N PHE A 222 -4.18 -15.70 8.02
CA PHE A 222 -4.88 -16.99 7.89
C PHE A 222 -6.11 -17.03 8.81
N THR A 223 -7.03 -17.95 8.56
CA THR A 223 -8.24 -18.14 9.39
C THR A 223 -8.02 -19.18 10.50
N GLY A 224 -8.79 -19.10 11.59
CA GLY A 224 -8.67 -20.04 12.72
C GLY A 224 -7.99 -19.43 13.94
N ARG A 225 -8.72 -18.53 14.63
CA ARG A 225 -8.23 -17.80 15.80
C ARG A 225 -8.17 -18.69 17.04
N ARG A 226 -7.18 -18.46 17.90
CA ARG A 226 -7.01 -19.17 19.18
C ARG A 226 -6.98 -18.24 20.38
N LYS A 227 -6.97 -18.84 21.58
CA LYS A 227 -6.70 -18.15 22.84
C LYS A 227 -5.22 -18.26 23.17
N LEU A 228 -4.60 -17.18 23.65
CA LEU A 228 -3.20 -17.14 24.07
C LEU A 228 -2.96 -18.04 25.28
N ASP A 229 -1.85 -18.77 25.28
CA ASP A 229 -1.43 -19.59 26.42
C ASP A 229 -0.78 -18.72 27.51
N PRO A 230 -0.59 -19.22 28.75
CA PRO A 230 0.06 -18.45 29.82
C PRO A 230 1.51 -18.05 29.53
N LYS A 231 2.20 -18.81 28.68
CA LYS A 231 3.54 -18.51 28.17
C LYS A 231 3.49 -18.64 26.66
N ASP A 232 3.41 -17.50 25.98
CA ASP A 232 3.11 -17.42 24.56
C ASP A 232 3.85 -16.22 23.91
N GLN A 233 3.65 -16.01 22.62
CA GLN A 233 4.08 -14.85 21.86
C GLN A 233 2.98 -14.47 20.88
N LEU A 234 2.88 -13.19 20.54
CA LEU A 234 1.88 -12.66 19.61
C LEU A 234 2.54 -11.71 18.62
N THR A 235 2.56 -12.06 17.33
CA THR A 235 3.02 -11.14 16.27
C THR A 235 1.82 -10.44 15.64
N LEU A 236 1.94 -9.13 15.46
CA LEU A 236 0.96 -8.24 14.85
C LEU A 236 1.62 -7.42 13.75
N GLU A 237 1.06 -7.42 12.54
CA GLU A 237 1.33 -6.42 11.49
C GLU A 237 0.00 -5.88 10.98
N PHE A 238 -0.16 -4.56 11.05
CA PHE A 238 -1.44 -3.91 10.81
C PHE A 238 -1.23 -2.46 10.35
N ALA A 239 -2.28 -1.87 9.80
CA ALA A 239 -2.28 -0.48 9.36
C ALA A 239 -3.39 0.31 10.04
N GLY A 240 -3.07 1.50 10.53
CA GLY A 240 -4.07 2.56 10.64
C GLY A 240 -4.35 3.11 9.24
N VAL A 241 -5.59 3.50 8.99
CA VAL A 241 -6.03 3.92 7.65
C VAL A 241 -6.94 5.13 7.75
N TYR A 242 -6.69 6.12 6.90
CA TYR A 242 -7.54 7.30 6.79
C TYR A 242 -7.55 7.82 5.35
N ARG A 243 -8.73 7.81 4.72
CA ARG A 243 -8.96 8.18 3.30
C ARG A 243 -8.08 7.37 2.35
N HIS A 244 -8.02 6.05 2.59
CA HIS A 244 -7.15 5.09 1.90
C HIS A 244 -5.64 5.30 2.08
N TYR A 245 -5.18 6.29 2.87
CA TYR A 245 -3.77 6.40 3.23
C TYR A 245 -3.46 5.49 4.40
N HIS A 246 -2.40 4.70 4.25
CA HIS A 246 -1.99 3.68 5.20
C HIS A 246 -0.78 4.13 6.02
N ALA A 247 -0.76 3.77 7.30
CA ALA A 247 0.43 3.81 8.15
C ALA A 247 0.51 2.49 8.93
N CYS A 248 1.53 1.69 8.62
CA CYS A 248 1.72 0.37 9.20
C CYS A 248 2.58 0.40 10.48
N LEU A 249 2.28 -0.52 11.38
CA LEU A 249 3.09 -0.90 12.52
C LEU A 249 3.22 -2.42 12.58
N MET A 250 4.33 -2.89 13.15
CA MET A 250 4.54 -4.30 13.43
C MET A 250 5.22 -4.51 14.77
N ARG A 251 4.70 -5.45 15.58
CA ARG A 251 5.23 -5.78 16.91
C ARG A 251 5.07 -7.26 17.20
N THR A 252 6.05 -7.82 17.88
CA THR A 252 5.89 -9.08 18.62
C THR A 252 5.78 -8.78 20.12
N ILE A 253 4.73 -9.31 20.75
CA ILE A 253 4.41 -9.15 22.16
C ILE A 253 4.59 -10.51 22.85
N PRO A 254 5.59 -10.70 23.70
CA PRO A 254 5.66 -11.86 24.59
C PRO A 254 4.49 -11.87 25.57
N ILE A 255 3.90 -13.05 25.79
CA ILE A 255 2.80 -13.27 26.73
C ILE A 255 3.34 -14.11 27.89
N GLY A 256 3.19 -13.63 29.12
CA GLY A 256 3.81 -14.20 30.30
C GLY A 256 5.32 -14.04 30.30
N GLU A 257 6.05 -15.12 30.57
CA GLU A 257 7.51 -15.11 30.54
C GLU A 257 8.03 -15.14 29.09
N PRO A 258 8.88 -14.19 28.67
CA PRO A 258 9.47 -14.21 27.33
C PRO A 258 10.14 -15.55 26.99
N LEU A 259 9.96 -16.01 25.75
CA LEU A 259 10.59 -17.22 25.26
C LEU A 259 12.11 -17.04 25.15
N PRO A 260 12.91 -18.12 25.33
CA PRO A 260 14.37 -18.03 25.25
C PRO A 260 14.84 -17.35 23.97
N GLY A 261 15.68 -16.32 24.11
CA GLY A 261 16.24 -15.56 23.00
C GLY A 261 15.43 -14.34 22.54
N GLN A 262 14.15 -14.20 22.94
CA GLN A 262 13.33 -13.05 22.50
C GLN A 262 13.91 -11.70 22.92
N LEU A 263 14.47 -11.60 24.13
CA LEU A 263 15.09 -10.36 24.60
C LEU A 263 16.30 -9.95 23.77
N GLU A 264 17.13 -10.90 23.36
CA GLU A 264 18.27 -10.62 22.47
C GLU A 264 17.80 -10.30 21.05
N MET A 265 16.84 -11.06 20.51
CA MET A 265 16.25 -10.77 19.21
C MET A 265 15.60 -9.38 19.17
N HIS A 266 15.00 -8.93 20.27
CA HIS A 266 14.42 -7.58 20.36
C HIS A 266 15.50 -6.49 20.27
N LYS A 267 16.63 -6.65 20.98
CA LYS A 267 17.78 -5.73 20.87
C LYS A 267 18.28 -5.65 19.43
N VAL A 268 18.44 -6.79 18.76
CA VAL A 268 18.84 -6.85 17.34
C VAL A 268 17.81 -6.16 16.46
N ALA A 269 16.52 -6.37 16.73
CA ALA A 269 15.45 -5.76 15.95
C ALA A 269 15.43 -4.23 16.07
N VAL A 270 15.64 -3.71 17.29
CA VAL A 270 15.75 -2.26 17.56
C VAL A 270 17.01 -1.69 16.89
N GLU A 271 18.16 -2.35 17.03
CA GLU A 271 19.41 -1.92 16.39
C GLU A 271 19.26 -1.85 14.86
N ALA A 272 18.65 -2.88 14.25
CA ALA A 272 18.44 -2.93 12.82
C ALA A 272 17.45 -1.85 12.32
N LEU A 273 16.39 -1.57 13.09
CA LEU A 273 15.43 -0.51 12.77
C LEU A 273 16.10 0.88 12.77
N GLU A 274 16.92 1.18 13.78
CA GLU A 274 17.67 2.44 13.84
C GLU A 274 18.76 2.54 12.77
N ALA A 275 19.40 1.43 12.42
CA ALA A 275 20.33 1.37 11.29
C ALA A 275 19.63 1.67 9.97
N CYS A 276 18.42 1.13 9.75
CA CYS A 276 17.60 1.42 8.58
C CYS A 276 17.23 2.91 8.49
N LYS A 277 16.72 3.48 9.59
CA LYS A 277 16.39 4.92 9.66
C LYS A 277 17.61 5.81 9.38
N THR A 278 18.77 5.43 9.89
CA THR A 278 20.04 6.13 9.65
C THR A 278 20.48 6.03 8.19
N ALA A 279 20.23 4.90 7.53
CA ALA A 279 20.57 4.68 6.13
C ALA A 279 19.63 5.40 5.16
N LEU A 280 18.34 5.54 5.51
CA LEU A 280 17.33 6.23 4.71
C LEU A 280 17.58 7.76 4.70
N LYS A 281 18.42 8.21 3.78
CA LYS A 281 18.79 9.62 3.59
C LYS A 281 18.46 10.11 2.19
N PRO A 282 17.95 11.34 2.04
CA PRO A 282 17.71 11.95 0.73
C PRO A 282 18.89 11.83 -0.24
N GLY A 283 18.57 11.50 -1.49
CA GLY A 283 19.52 11.33 -2.59
C GLY A 283 20.27 9.99 -2.57
N ARG A 284 20.21 9.21 -1.48
CA ARG A 284 20.83 7.88 -1.44
C ARG A 284 19.90 6.79 -1.98
N PRO A 285 20.43 5.73 -2.61
CA PRO A 285 19.62 4.60 -3.04
C PRO A 285 18.92 3.91 -1.86
N ILE A 286 17.63 3.63 -1.99
CA ILE A 286 16.86 2.96 -0.93
C ILE A 286 17.31 1.51 -0.66
N GLY A 287 18.04 0.88 -1.59
CA GLY A 287 18.63 -0.44 -1.37
C GLY A 287 19.62 -0.48 -0.20
N GLU A 288 20.25 0.65 0.14
CA GLU A 288 21.16 0.74 1.28
C GLU A 288 20.44 0.59 2.63
N VAL A 289 19.12 0.84 2.69
CA VAL A 289 18.30 0.58 3.88
C VAL A 289 18.25 -0.91 4.17
N PHE A 290 18.04 -1.73 3.12
CA PHE A 290 18.10 -3.18 3.24
C PHE A 290 19.49 -3.66 3.65
N ASP A 291 20.55 -3.10 3.08
CA ASP A 291 21.92 -3.49 3.43
C ASP A 291 22.26 -3.19 4.90
N ALA A 292 21.74 -2.09 5.45
CA ALA A 292 21.87 -1.76 6.86
C ALA A 292 21.17 -2.79 7.75
N TYR A 293 19.93 -3.16 7.44
CA TYR A 293 19.20 -4.25 8.09
C TYR A 293 19.96 -5.57 8.05
N ALA A 294 20.34 -6.00 6.85
CA ALA A 294 21.00 -7.28 6.62
C ALA A 294 22.31 -7.36 7.40
N ARG A 295 23.13 -6.31 7.40
CA ARG A 295 24.39 -6.25 8.13
C ARG A 295 24.21 -6.41 9.64
N VAL A 296 23.23 -5.74 10.25
CA VAL A 296 22.97 -5.86 11.70
C VAL A 296 22.52 -7.28 12.02
N CYS A 297 21.51 -7.80 11.33
CA CYS A 297 21.02 -9.16 11.58
C CYS A 297 22.12 -10.21 11.36
N ASP A 298 22.91 -10.10 10.29
CA ASP A 298 23.98 -11.04 9.97
C ASP A 298 25.09 -11.02 11.03
N ALA A 299 25.46 -9.83 11.55
CA ALA A 299 26.46 -9.69 12.62
C ALA A 299 26.04 -10.36 13.93
N HIS A 300 24.73 -10.43 14.20
CA HIS A 300 24.15 -11.12 15.35
C HIS A 300 23.75 -12.58 15.06
N GLY A 301 24.16 -13.15 13.92
CA GLY A 301 23.91 -14.55 13.59
C GLY A 301 22.48 -14.85 13.10
N HIS A 302 21.71 -13.84 12.70
CA HIS A 302 20.33 -13.97 12.22
C HIS A 302 20.19 -13.98 10.69
N ARG A 303 21.26 -14.26 9.92
CA ARG A 303 21.23 -14.33 8.45
C ARG A 303 20.11 -15.23 7.92
N GLU A 304 19.99 -16.43 8.45
CA GLU A 304 18.98 -17.42 8.02
C GLU A 304 17.57 -17.13 8.56
N ASN A 305 17.46 -16.22 9.54
CA ASN A 305 16.21 -15.89 10.23
C ASN A 305 15.55 -14.61 9.68
N ARG A 306 16.29 -13.81 8.92
CA ARG A 306 15.87 -12.51 8.42
C ARG A 306 15.28 -12.61 7.02
N MET A 307 14.54 -11.59 6.60
CA MET A 307 13.90 -11.51 5.29
C MET A 307 14.85 -10.97 4.21
N ASN A 308 14.44 -11.09 2.94
CA ASN A 308 15.14 -10.52 1.77
C ASN A 308 14.62 -9.14 1.35
N ALA A 309 13.72 -8.57 2.16
CA ALA A 309 13.28 -7.19 2.09
C ALA A 309 12.97 -6.67 3.50
N THR A 310 13.11 -5.35 3.73
CA THR A 310 12.95 -4.74 5.07
C THR A 310 12.00 -3.54 5.09
N GLY A 311 11.15 -3.42 4.07
CA GLY A 311 10.16 -2.37 4.00
C GLY A 311 9.71 -2.06 2.59
N TYR A 312 8.70 -1.21 2.49
CA TYR A 312 8.09 -0.81 1.22
C TYR A 312 7.39 0.54 1.37
N SER A 313 7.15 1.19 0.24
CA SER A 313 6.44 2.47 0.18
C SER A 313 5.00 2.30 0.64
N LEU A 314 4.46 3.36 1.23
CA LEU A 314 3.06 3.45 1.59
C LEU A 314 2.42 4.68 0.92
N GLY A 315 1.11 4.63 0.78
CA GLY A 315 0.33 5.71 0.20
C GLY A 315 -1.15 5.37 0.18
N THR A 316 -1.82 5.92 -0.83
CA THR A 316 -3.18 5.53 -1.16
C THR A 316 -3.15 4.27 -2.02
N THR A 317 -3.71 3.19 -1.48
CA THR A 317 -3.77 1.86 -2.08
C THR A 317 -5.11 1.22 -1.73
N PHE A 318 -5.53 0.23 -2.51
CA PHE A 318 -6.79 -0.48 -2.34
C PHE A 318 -6.51 -1.99 -2.26
N ALA A 319 -7.51 -2.77 -1.82
CA ALA A 319 -7.37 -4.22 -1.79
C ALA A 319 -6.93 -4.77 -3.16
N PRO A 320 -5.98 -5.72 -3.21
CA PRO A 320 -5.66 -6.66 -2.14
C PRO A 320 -4.38 -6.34 -1.35
N ASN A 321 -3.78 -5.15 -1.49
CA ASN A 321 -2.57 -4.86 -0.71
C ASN A 321 -2.38 -3.38 -0.41
N TRP A 322 -1.82 -3.08 0.77
CA TRP A 322 -1.40 -1.74 1.14
C TRP A 322 0.02 -1.38 0.68
N MET A 323 0.73 -2.31 0.03
CA MET A 323 2.14 -2.17 -0.32
C MET A 323 2.28 -1.35 -1.59
N ASP A 324 2.82 -0.15 -1.50
CA ASP A 324 3.12 0.64 -2.69
C ASP A 324 4.56 0.42 -3.16
N TRP A 325 4.83 0.75 -4.42
CA TRP A 325 6.18 0.74 -4.96
C TRP A 325 6.97 1.98 -4.48
N PRO A 326 8.28 1.87 -4.16
CA PRO A 326 9.16 0.70 -4.23
C PRO A 326 9.32 -0.07 -2.90
N MET A 327 10.01 -1.22 -2.97
CA MET A 327 10.40 -2.07 -1.82
C MET A 327 11.90 -1.95 -1.50
N PHE A 328 12.28 -2.03 -0.23
CA PHE A 328 13.67 -2.09 0.21
C PHE A 328 14.24 -3.49 0.04
N TYR A 329 15.00 -3.70 -1.03
CA TYR A 329 15.79 -4.90 -1.30
C TYR A 329 17.21 -4.50 -1.74
N HIS A 330 18.15 -5.45 -1.64
CA HIS A 330 19.55 -5.21 -2.00
C HIS A 330 19.71 -4.63 -3.41
N GLY A 331 20.44 -3.53 -3.54
CA GLY A 331 20.75 -2.93 -4.83
C GLY A 331 19.59 -2.19 -5.51
N ASN A 332 18.46 -1.93 -4.82
CA ASN A 332 17.42 -1.06 -5.37
C ASN A 332 17.97 0.38 -5.58
N PRO A 333 18.03 0.88 -6.84
CA PRO A 333 18.69 2.14 -7.15
C PRO A 333 17.82 3.37 -6.93
N GLU A 334 16.52 3.21 -6.64
CA GLU A 334 15.60 4.35 -6.50
C GLU A 334 16.10 5.30 -5.38
N PRO A 335 16.27 6.60 -5.65
CA PRO A 335 16.74 7.52 -4.63
C PRO A 335 15.64 7.79 -3.60
N ALA A 336 16.03 7.89 -2.33
CA ALA A 336 15.16 8.44 -1.31
C ALA A 336 14.97 9.95 -1.57
N VAL A 337 13.73 10.43 -1.52
CA VAL A 337 13.36 11.84 -1.78
C VAL A 337 12.41 12.32 -0.68
N PRO A 338 12.57 13.57 -0.18
CA PRO A 338 11.65 14.14 0.79
C PRO A 338 10.18 14.04 0.34
N GLY A 339 9.29 13.71 1.28
CA GLY A 339 7.87 13.47 1.00
C GLY A 339 7.51 12.01 0.69
N GLN A 340 8.48 11.11 0.53
CA GLN A 340 8.21 9.67 0.47
C GLN A 340 7.84 9.13 1.85
N VAL A 341 6.92 8.16 1.87
CA VAL A 341 6.47 7.48 3.09
C VAL A 341 6.77 6.00 2.94
N PHE A 342 7.46 5.41 3.92
CA PHE A 342 7.83 4.00 3.91
C PHE A 342 7.44 3.32 5.21
N PHE A 343 7.05 2.06 5.13
CA PHE A 343 7.02 1.17 6.28
C PHE A 343 8.34 0.41 6.34
N ILE A 344 9.15 0.64 7.38
CA ILE A 344 10.31 -0.18 7.68
C ILE A 344 9.85 -1.31 8.59
N HIS A 345 10.10 -2.55 8.21
CA HIS A 345 9.81 -3.73 9.02
C HIS A 345 11.07 -4.57 9.24
N ILE A 346 11.33 -4.86 10.51
CA ILE A 346 12.37 -5.80 10.93
C ILE A 346 11.68 -7.07 11.35
N ILE A 347 11.93 -8.14 10.61
CA ILE A 347 11.35 -9.46 10.86
C ILE A 347 12.49 -10.44 11.08
N ILE A 348 12.50 -11.08 12.24
CA ILE A 348 13.47 -12.10 12.62
C ILE A 348 12.70 -13.31 13.14
N PHE A 349 12.64 -14.37 12.34
CA PHE A 349 11.92 -15.60 12.64
C PHE A 349 12.91 -16.76 12.80
N ASP A 350 13.11 -17.21 14.03
CA ASP A 350 13.90 -18.40 14.33
C ASP A 350 12.98 -19.62 14.37
N SER A 351 12.73 -20.19 13.18
CA SER A 351 11.85 -21.35 13.01
C SER A 351 12.36 -22.59 13.75
N ALA A 352 13.68 -22.72 13.93
CA ALA A 352 14.27 -23.86 14.65
C ALA A 352 13.94 -23.81 16.15
N LYS A 353 13.88 -22.61 16.73
CA LYS A 353 13.49 -22.40 18.14
C LYS A 353 12.01 -22.13 18.33
N GLY A 354 11.27 -21.88 17.25
CA GLY A 354 9.86 -21.53 17.30
C GLY A 354 9.63 -20.11 17.84
N VAL A 355 10.56 -19.18 17.64
CA VAL A 355 10.51 -17.83 18.24
C VAL A 355 10.51 -16.75 17.16
N ALA A 356 9.58 -15.81 17.28
CA ALA A 356 9.47 -14.64 16.44
C ALA A 356 9.90 -13.37 17.21
N MET A 357 10.47 -12.42 16.49
CA MET A 357 10.59 -11.05 16.95
C MET A 357 10.46 -10.10 15.77
N THR A 358 9.61 -9.08 15.94
CA THR A 358 9.34 -8.09 14.92
C THR A 358 9.29 -6.70 15.50
N ASN A 359 9.77 -5.73 14.72
CA ASN A 359 9.65 -4.32 15.02
C ASN A 359 9.55 -3.54 13.71
N GLY A 360 8.45 -2.82 13.51
CA GLY A 360 8.25 -2.02 12.31
C GLY A 360 7.47 -0.75 12.57
N GLN A 361 7.79 0.30 11.82
CA GLN A 361 7.11 1.58 11.90
C GLN A 361 7.14 2.31 10.57
N THR A 362 6.11 3.14 10.36
CA THR A 362 6.05 4.04 9.22
C THR A 362 6.91 5.27 9.45
N VAL A 363 7.66 5.67 8.43
CA VAL A 363 8.54 6.84 8.43
C VAL A 363 8.23 7.74 7.23
N LEU A 364 8.43 9.04 7.40
CA LEU A 364 8.41 10.05 6.35
C LEU A 364 9.83 10.52 6.06
N VAL A 365 10.25 10.47 4.80
CA VAL A 365 11.54 11.03 4.36
C VAL A 365 11.45 12.56 4.42
N THR A 366 12.39 13.18 5.13
CA THR A 366 12.54 14.62 5.29
C THR A 366 13.77 15.11 4.55
N GLU A 367 14.03 16.42 4.54
CA GLU A 367 15.22 17.01 3.93
C GLU A 367 16.55 16.53 4.57
N GLN A 368 16.53 16.00 5.80
CA GLN A 368 17.74 15.60 6.53
C GLN A 368 17.85 14.09 6.81
N GLY A 369 16.82 13.30 6.49
CA GLY A 369 16.76 11.88 6.83
C GLY A 369 15.33 11.37 6.79
N CYS A 370 14.89 10.74 7.87
CA CYS A 370 13.48 10.36 8.03
C CYS A 370 12.99 10.63 9.47
N GLU A 371 11.70 10.87 9.60
CA GLU A 371 10.99 10.94 10.88
C GLU A 371 10.07 9.73 11.03
N ALA A 372 10.00 9.16 12.24
CA ALA A 372 8.98 8.17 12.55
C ALA A 372 7.62 8.86 12.72
N LEU A 373 6.57 8.28 12.15
CA LEU A 373 5.21 8.84 12.27
C LEU A 373 4.43 8.30 13.47
N SER A 374 4.87 7.16 14.02
CA SER A 374 4.30 6.60 15.25
C SER A 374 4.90 7.25 16.48
N ARG A 375 4.07 7.51 17.51
CA ARG A 375 4.53 7.96 18.83
C ARG A 375 4.88 6.81 19.78
N MET A 376 4.63 5.57 19.37
CA MET A 376 4.78 4.41 20.23
C MET A 376 6.27 4.07 20.40
N PRO A 377 6.74 3.87 21.65
CA PRO A 377 8.12 3.47 21.87
C PRO A 377 8.43 2.12 21.19
N VAL A 378 9.72 1.90 20.92
CA VAL A 378 10.23 0.64 20.38
C VAL A 378 10.57 -0.38 21.46
N ASP A 379 10.36 -0.03 22.73
CA ASP A 379 10.57 -0.89 23.89
C ASP A 379 9.73 -2.18 23.81
N LEU A 380 10.28 -3.27 24.35
CA LEU A 380 9.58 -4.54 24.39
C LEU A 380 8.46 -4.50 25.44
N VAL A 381 7.23 -4.66 25.00
CA VAL A 381 6.07 -4.80 25.89
C VAL A 381 5.80 -6.29 26.13
N VAL A 382 5.74 -6.69 27.40
CA VAL A 382 5.39 -8.05 27.84
C VAL A 382 4.01 -8.01 28.50
N LYS A 383 3.16 -9.02 28.26
CA LYS A 383 1.75 -9.02 28.69
C LYS A 383 1.32 -10.21 29.53
#